data_AF-A0AAD7AA23-F1
#
_entry.id   AF-A0AAD7AA23-F1
#
_cell.length_a   1.000
_cell.length_b   1.000
_cell.length_c   1.000
_cell.angle_alpha   90.00
_cell.angle_beta   90.00
_cell.angle_gamma   90.00
#
_symmetry.space_group_name_H-M   'P 1'
#
loop_
_entity.id
_entity.type
_entity.pdbx_description
1 polymer ?
#
loop_
_entity_poly.entity_id
_entity_poly.type
_entity_poly.pdbx_seq_one_letter_code
_entity_poly.pdbx_strand_id
1 'polypeptide(L)'
;IKTTPSVKLLGVHLDRELRWHEQGAAALAKGEAWLIQTARIARASRGIGASDMRRLYLGVCVPRMLYAADLFLSPRVKSIPPREAQRAIVKKLRSVQRRAALAITGALRSTPTDVLDAYAHLPP
;
A
#
# COMPACT_ATOMS: atom_id res chain seq x y z
N ILE A 1 -23.78 22.08 -15.74
CA ILE A 1 -23.06 21.31 -14.70
C ILE A 1 -21.80 20.73 -15.33
N LYS A 2 -20.59 21.21 -14.98
CA LYS A 2 -19.33 20.66 -15.53
C LYS A 2 -19.14 19.25 -14.96
N THR A 3 -19.07 18.26 -15.84
CA THR A 3 -18.90 16.87 -15.43
C THR A 3 -17.42 16.58 -15.22
N THR A 4 -16.92 16.74 -14.00
CA THR A 4 -15.60 16.24 -13.65
C THR A 4 -15.63 14.70 -13.61
N PRO A 5 -14.62 14.03 -14.19
CA PRO A 5 -14.59 12.56 -14.28
C PRO A 5 -14.47 11.88 -12.90
N SER A 6 -13.88 12.58 -11.92
CA SER A 6 -13.69 12.09 -10.56
C SER A 6 -14.07 13.14 -9.51
N VAL A 7 -14.66 12.71 -8.41
CA VAL A 7 -15.07 13.54 -7.26
C VAL A 7 -14.49 12.95 -5.98
N LYS A 8 -13.97 13.82 -5.09
CA LYS A 8 -13.45 13.41 -3.79
C LYS A 8 -14.55 13.47 -2.73
N LEU A 9 -14.89 12.32 -2.14
CA LEU A 9 -15.86 12.20 -1.06
C LEU A 9 -15.23 11.48 0.14
N LEU A 10 -15.26 12.10 1.32
CA LEU A 10 -14.68 11.52 2.56
C LEU A 10 -13.22 11.06 2.40
N GLY A 11 -12.44 11.74 1.55
CA GLY A 11 -11.05 11.37 1.26
C GLY A 11 -10.85 10.26 0.23
N VAL A 12 -11.93 9.75 -0.38
CA VAL A 12 -11.92 8.73 -1.44
C VAL A 12 -12.21 9.38 -2.79
N HIS A 13 -11.45 9.02 -3.83
CA HIS A 13 -11.70 9.42 -5.20
C HIS A 13 -12.73 8.49 -5.85
N LEU A 14 -13.90 9.04 -6.15
CA LEU A 14 -15.00 8.35 -6.83
C LEU A 14 -15.00 8.73 -8.31
N ASP A 15 -14.72 7.75 -9.15
CA ASP A 15 -14.86 7.85 -10.60
C ASP A 15 -16.28 7.43 -11.01
N ARG A 16 -16.84 8.09 -12.02
CA ARG A 16 -18.17 7.79 -12.58
C ARG A 16 -18.35 6.33 -12.97
N GLU A 17 -17.29 5.75 -13.52
CA GLU A 17 -17.29 4.36 -13.98
C GLU A 17 -16.80 3.36 -12.90
N LEU A 18 -16.46 3.86 -11.70
CA LEU A 18 -15.90 3.08 -10.60
C LEU A 18 -14.71 2.21 -11.08
N ARG A 19 -13.83 2.81 -11.91
CA ARG A 19 -12.59 2.16 -12.35
C ARG A 19 -11.47 2.26 -11.31
N TRP A 20 -11.57 3.21 -10.38
CA TRP A 20 -10.69 3.38 -9.22
C TRP A 20 -9.22 3.69 -9.55
N HIS A 21 -8.91 4.16 -10.76
CA HIS A 21 -7.54 4.50 -11.15
C HIS A 21 -6.94 5.62 -10.28
N GLU A 22 -7.68 6.70 -10.08
CA GLU A 22 -7.23 7.82 -9.24
C GLU A 22 -7.08 7.41 -7.77
N GLN A 23 -8.03 6.64 -7.24
CA GLN A 23 -7.95 6.14 -5.86
C GLN A 23 -6.75 5.22 -5.66
N GLY A 24 -6.50 4.31 -6.62
CA GLY A 24 -5.33 3.43 -6.60
C GLY A 24 -4.02 4.22 -6.66
N ALA A 25 -3.93 5.25 -7.49
CA ALA A 25 -2.77 6.13 -7.56
C ALA A 25 -2.57 6.91 -6.24
N ALA A 26 -3.65 7.44 -5.64
CA ALA A 26 -3.60 8.13 -4.37
C ALA A 26 -3.18 7.20 -3.21
N ALA A 27 -3.66 5.95 -3.20
CA ALA A 27 -3.23 4.94 -2.23
C ALA A 27 -1.72 4.64 -2.34
N LEU A 28 -1.23 4.45 -3.57
CA LEU A 28 0.20 4.22 -3.83
C LEU A 28 1.06 5.41 -3.42
N ALA A 29 0.65 6.63 -3.76
CA ALA A 29 1.37 7.84 -3.40
C ALA A 29 1.53 7.98 -1.87
N LYS A 30 0.51 7.60 -1.08
CA LYS A 30 0.61 7.57 0.39
C LYS A 30 1.63 6.55 0.88
N GLY A 31 1.64 5.35 0.30
CA GLY A 31 2.61 4.30 0.63
C GLY A 31 4.04 4.70 0.26
N GLU A 32 4.24 5.29 -0.92
CA GLU A 32 5.54 5.79 -1.36
C GLU A 32 6.05 6.95 -0.52
N ALA A 33 5.19 7.91 -0.18
CA ALA A 33 5.53 9.00 0.72
C ALA A 33 6.01 8.48 2.07
N TRP A 34 5.34 7.47 2.62
CA TRP A 34 5.76 6.82 3.85
C TRP A 34 7.12 6.12 3.69
N LEU A 35 7.35 5.36 2.61
CA LEU A 35 8.64 4.70 2.35
C LEU A 35 9.80 5.69 2.27
N ILE A 36 9.58 6.85 1.65
CA ILE A 36 10.60 7.91 1.57
C ILE A 36 10.91 8.46 2.97
N GLN A 37 9.88 8.66 3.80
CA GLN A 37 10.05 9.13 5.17
C GLN A 37 10.76 8.09 6.04
N THR A 38 10.43 6.81 5.91
CA THR A 38 11.05 5.76 6.71
C THR A 38 12.47 5.43 6.29
N ALA A 39 12.80 5.54 5.01
CA ALA A 39 14.18 5.44 4.56
C ALA A 39 15.10 6.49 5.25
N ARG A 40 14.56 7.65 5.63
CA ARG A 40 15.34 8.69 6.33
C ARG A 40 15.65 8.34 7.78
N ILE A 41 14.78 7.59 8.46
CA ILE A 41 14.90 7.25 9.88
C ILE A 41 15.50 5.84 10.11
N ALA A 42 15.56 5.00 9.08
CA ALA A 42 16.08 3.62 9.12
C ALA A 42 17.63 3.51 9.10
N ARG A 43 18.37 4.53 9.59
CA ARG A 43 19.85 4.54 9.53
C ARG A 43 20.48 3.33 10.24
N ALA A 44 21.48 2.69 9.62
CA ALA A 44 22.07 1.44 10.10
C ALA A 44 22.73 1.49 11.50
N SER A 45 23.21 2.65 11.95
CA SER A 45 23.98 2.76 13.22
C SER A 45 23.26 3.46 14.37
N ARG A 46 22.30 4.34 14.10
CA ARG A 46 21.50 5.09 15.11
C ARG A 46 20.04 5.27 14.68
N GLY A 47 19.55 4.42 13.80
CA GLY A 47 18.18 4.46 13.31
C GLY A 47 17.22 3.71 14.21
N ILE A 48 15.96 3.69 13.77
CA ILE A 48 14.89 2.95 14.43
C ILE A 48 15.10 1.44 14.23
N GLY A 49 14.91 0.66 15.29
CA GLY A 49 14.98 -0.80 15.22
C GLY A 49 13.88 -1.42 14.35
N ALA A 50 14.12 -2.62 13.84
CA ALA A 50 13.19 -3.33 12.94
C ALA A 50 11.77 -3.47 13.54
N SER A 51 11.67 -3.79 14.82
CA SER A 51 10.42 -3.95 15.56
C SER A 51 9.58 -2.68 15.60
N ASP A 52 10.22 -1.53 15.84
CA ASP A 52 9.54 -0.24 15.87
C ASP A 52 9.20 0.26 14.46
N MET A 53 10.07 -0.01 13.48
CA MET A 53 9.76 0.25 12.07
C MET A 53 8.52 -0.53 11.61
N ARG A 54 8.42 -1.80 12.02
CA ARG A 54 7.23 -2.62 11.76
C ARG A 54 5.99 -2.05 12.41
N ARG A 55 6.07 -1.60 13.68
CA ARG A 55 4.96 -0.95 14.38
C ARG A 55 4.49 0.31 13.65
N LEU A 56 5.43 1.14 13.17
CA LEU A 56 5.10 2.32 12.36
C LEU A 56 4.45 1.96 11.03
N TYR A 57 4.91 0.89 10.37
CA TYR A 57 4.32 0.42 9.13
C TYR A 57 2.86 0.00 9.33
N LEU A 58 2.61 -0.88 10.29
CA LEU A 58 1.27 -1.41 10.57
C LEU A 58 0.34 -0.34 11.16
N GLY A 59 0.85 0.56 12.00
CA GLY A 59 0.04 1.59 12.66
C GLY A 59 -0.25 2.82 11.80
N VAL A 60 0.63 3.16 10.84
CA VAL A 60 0.52 4.41 10.07
C VAL A 60 0.40 4.18 8.58
N CYS A 61 1.31 3.39 7.99
CA CYS A 61 1.35 3.21 6.54
C CYS A 61 0.14 2.42 6.04
N VAL A 62 -0.09 1.24 6.62
CA VAL A 62 -1.15 0.33 6.21
C VAL A 62 -2.53 1.00 6.30
N PRO A 63 -2.94 1.65 7.40
CA PRO A 63 -4.26 2.28 7.50
C PRO A 63 -4.43 3.47 6.54
N ARG A 64 -3.36 4.24 6.28
CA ARG A 64 -3.42 5.39 5.35
C ARG A 64 -3.50 4.94 3.89
N MET A 65 -2.73 3.93 3.54
CA MET A 65 -2.66 3.35 2.20
C MET A 65 -3.94 2.59 1.86
N LEU A 66 -4.44 1.77 2.79
CA LEU A 66 -5.62 0.92 2.61
C LEU A 66 -6.93 1.61 3.05
N TYR A 67 -6.94 2.93 3.24
CA TYR A 67 -8.16 3.66 3.56
C TYR A 67 -9.21 3.45 2.46
N ALA A 68 -10.40 2.98 2.87
CA ALA A 68 -11.49 2.59 1.99
C ALA A 68 -11.14 1.46 1.01
N ALA A 69 -10.17 0.60 1.33
CA ALA A 69 -9.83 -0.60 0.55
C ALA A 69 -11.06 -1.45 0.22
N ASP A 70 -12.01 -1.58 1.14
CA ASP A 70 -13.24 -2.34 0.91
C ASP A 70 -14.10 -1.78 -0.24
N LEU A 71 -13.96 -0.50 -0.58
CA LEU A 71 -14.72 0.12 -1.68
C LEU A 71 -14.11 -0.16 -3.05
N PHE A 72 -12.76 -0.18 -3.15
CA PHE A 72 -12.06 -0.25 -4.43
C PHE A 72 -11.33 -1.57 -4.70
N LEU A 73 -10.98 -2.34 -3.66
CA LEU A 73 -10.35 -3.66 -3.77
C LEU A 73 -11.34 -4.81 -3.61
N SER A 74 -12.48 -4.60 -2.94
CA SER A 74 -13.45 -5.67 -2.73
C SER A 74 -14.29 -5.91 -3.98
N PRO A 75 -14.36 -7.16 -4.50
CA PRO A 75 -15.32 -7.50 -5.54
C PRO A 75 -16.72 -7.42 -4.93
N ARG A 76 -17.54 -6.46 -5.39
CA ARG A 76 -18.91 -6.23 -4.90
C ARG A 76 -19.81 -7.46 -4.99
N VAL A 77 -19.42 -8.45 -5.78
CA VAL A 77 -20.10 -9.74 -5.91
C VAL A 77 -19.03 -10.83 -5.78
N LYS A 78 -19.16 -11.71 -4.78
CA LYS A 78 -18.18 -12.79 -4.50
C LYS A 78 -17.96 -13.75 -5.67
N SER A 79 -18.88 -13.80 -6.63
CA SER A 79 -18.80 -14.63 -7.84
C SER A 79 -18.13 -13.95 -9.04
N ILE A 80 -17.86 -12.64 -8.99
CA ILE A 80 -17.26 -11.91 -10.11
C ILE A 80 -15.75 -11.80 -9.86
N PRO A 81 -14.91 -12.28 -10.79
CA PRO A 81 -13.47 -12.16 -10.64
C PRO A 81 -13.07 -10.67 -10.53
N PRO A 82 -12.08 -10.33 -9.68
CA PRO A 82 -11.63 -8.95 -9.53
C PRO A 82 -11.20 -8.38 -10.89
N ARG A 83 -11.65 -7.16 -11.18
CA ARG A 83 -11.34 -6.47 -12.44
C ARG A 83 -9.82 -6.36 -12.62
N GLU A 84 -9.35 -6.38 -13.86
CA GLU A 84 -7.91 -6.28 -14.17
C GLU A 84 -7.26 -5.05 -13.52
N ALA A 85 -7.97 -3.91 -13.52
CA ALA A 85 -7.54 -2.69 -12.84
C ALA A 85 -7.32 -2.88 -11.34
N GLN A 86 -8.19 -3.64 -10.64
CA GLN A 86 -8.04 -3.92 -9.22
C GLN A 86 -6.83 -4.81 -8.96
N ARG A 87 -6.63 -5.85 -9.78
CA ARG A 87 -5.44 -6.73 -9.70
C ARG A 87 -4.15 -5.93 -9.90
N ALA A 88 -4.14 -4.99 -10.85
CA ALA A 88 -3.00 -4.12 -11.09
C ALA A 88 -2.71 -3.22 -9.87
N ILE A 89 -3.74 -2.68 -9.21
CA ILE A 89 -3.57 -1.91 -7.97
C ILE A 89 -2.98 -2.78 -6.85
N VAL A 90 -3.53 -3.98 -6.62
CA VAL A 90 -2.99 -4.93 -5.62
C VAL A 90 -1.53 -5.26 -5.88
N LYS A 91 -1.16 -5.52 -7.14
CA LYS A 91 0.25 -5.78 -7.53
C LYS A 91 1.16 -4.61 -7.17
N LYS A 92 0.72 -3.38 -7.39
CA LYS A 92 1.48 -2.17 -7.04
C LYS A 92 1.56 -1.98 -5.51
N LEU A 93 0.48 -2.25 -4.77
CA LEU A 93 0.47 -2.20 -3.30
C LEU A 93 1.42 -3.24 -2.70
N ARG A 94 1.47 -4.46 -3.27
CA ARG A 94 2.45 -5.50 -2.91
C ARG A 94 3.89 -5.05 -3.15
N SER A 95 4.16 -4.26 -4.19
CA SER A 95 5.48 -3.67 -4.42
C SER A 95 5.89 -2.71 -3.29
N VAL A 96 4.95 -1.88 -2.81
CA VAL A 96 5.17 -1.00 -1.65
C VAL A 96 5.44 -1.82 -0.39
N GLN A 97 4.66 -2.86 -0.14
CA GLN A 97 4.87 -3.76 1.00
C GLN A 97 6.24 -4.44 0.95
N ARG A 98 6.66 -4.99 -0.20
CA ARG A 98 7.99 -5.59 -0.36
C ARG A 98 9.10 -4.60 -0.02
N ARG A 99 8.98 -3.34 -0.45
CA ARG A 99 9.96 -2.28 -0.11
C ARG A 99 9.95 -1.96 1.38
N ALA A 100 8.79 -1.97 2.03
CA ALA A 100 8.68 -1.82 3.47
C ALA A 100 9.33 -3.00 4.22
N ALA A 101 9.07 -4.23 3.78
CA ALA A 101 9.68 -5.44 4.34
C ALA A 101 11.21 -5.41 4.23
N LEU A 102 11.76 -4.99 3.09
CA LEU A 102 13.21 -4.78 2.91
C LEU A 102 13.75 -3.69 3.86
N ALA A 103 13.03 -2.59 4.04
CA ALA A 103 13.44 -1.52 4.95
C ALA A 103 13.38 -1.92 6.43
N ILE A 104 12.41 -2.75 6.82
CA ILE A 104 12.27 -3.29 8.18
C ILE A 104 13.38 -4.30 8.48
N THR A 105 13.63 -5.22 7.55
CA THR A 105 14.52 -6.37 7.76
C THR A 105 15.98 -6.08 7.43
N GLY A 106 16.25 -5.07 6.61
CA GLY A 106 17.59 -4.80 6.09
C GLY A 106 18.11 -5.87 5.12
N ALA A 107 17.24 -6.75 4.64
CA ALA A 107 17.61 -7.88 3.79
C ALA A 107 18.02 -7.45 2.36
N LEU A 108 18.72 -8.35 1.65
CA LEU A 108 19.15 -8.11 0.27
C LEU A 108 17.95 -7.97 -0.67
N ARG A 109 18.07 -7.10 -1.69
CA ARG A 109 17.00 -6.85 -2.68
C ARG A 109 16.58 -8.11 -3.46
N SER A 110 17.45 -9.11 -3.56
CA SER A 110 17.22 -10.40 -4.22
C SER A 110 16.44 -11.41 -3.37
N THR A 111 16.18 -11.12 -2.09
CA THR A 111 15.46 -12.05 -1.21
C THR A 111 14.02 -12.29 -1.67
N PRO A 112 13.50 -13.53 -1.63
CA PRO A 112 12.11 -13.84 -1.97
C PRO A 112 11.12 -13.06 -1.09
N THR A 113 10.00 -12.59 -1.67
CA THR A 113 9.00 -11.79 -0.94
C THR A 113 8.36 -12.58 0.20
N ASP A 114 8.07 -13.86 -0.03
CA ASP A 114 7.40 -14.71 0.97
C ASP A 114 8.26 -14.89 2.22
N VAL A 115 9.58 -15.02 2.04
CA VAL A 115 10.56 -15.10 3.14
C VAL A 115 10.68 -13.75 3.85
N LEU A 116 10.68 -12.64 3.10
CA LEU A 116 10.70 -11.29 3.68
C LEU A 116 9.48 -11.01 4.53
N ASP A 117 8.27 -11.33 4.04
CA ASP A 117 7.03 -11.09 4.77
C ASP A 117 6.97 -11.97 6.02
N ALA A 118 7.40 -13.23 5.94
CA ALA A 118 7.51 -14.11 7.10
C ALA A 118 8.48 -13.56 8.16
N TYR A 119 9.67 -13.11 7.74
CA TYR A 119 10.70 -12.58 8.65
C TYR A 119 10.32 -11.19 9.22
N ALA A 120 9.61 -10.37 8.43
CA ALA A 120 9.07 -9.08 8.87
C ALA A 120 7.77 -9.22 9.69
N HIS A 121 7.25 -10.44 9.86
CA HIS A 121 5.94 -10.73 10.43
C HIS A 121 4.83 -9.87 9.81
N LEU A 122 4.83 -9.75 8.48
CA LEU A 122 3.82 -9.05 7.68
C LEU A 122 2.85 -10.05 7.05
N PRO A 123 1.59 -9.65 6.80
CA PRO A 123 0.62 -10.52 6.13
C PRO A 123 0.96 -10.71 4.63
N PRO A 124 0.71 -11.89 4.02
CA PRO A 124 0.97 -12.17 2.60
C PRO A 124 -0.02 -11.51 1.60
#